data_AF-A0A857DEA5-F1
#
_entry.id   AF-A0A857DEA5-F1
#
_cell.length_a   1.000
_cell.length_b   1.000
_cell.length_c   1.000
_cell.angle_alpha   90.00
_cell.angle_beta   90.00
_cell.angle_gamma   90.00
#
_symmetry.space_group_name_H-M   'P 1'
#
loop_
_entity.id
_entity.type
_entity.pdbx_description
1 polymer ?
#
loop_
_entity_poly.entity_id
_entity_poly.type
_entity_poly.pdbx_seq_one_letter_code
_entity_poly.pdbx_strand_id
1 'polypeptide(L)'
;MGKFFLTKKQIEDDIKRGQELVEKGIIKENVIPDYWCKDSNPNLSKQKVIYYSIFLGFFGIDRFYLGKKISGVTKLMFLCVINILVGLWIYYFVSYKNANMNNEALKDTITQMTILISIFPPIFITIGLSYYFVDIYHAIKGPRDKNFKCVL
;
A
#
# COMPACT_ATOMS: atom_id res chain seq x y z
N MET A 1 15.69 -20.72 27.65
CA MET A 1 14.60 -20.34 26.71
C MET A 1 13.94 -19.08 27.22
N GLY A 2 14.01 -17.97 26.48
CA GLY A 2 13.33 -16.73 26.86
C GLY A 2 11.81 -16.89 26.77
N LYS A 3 11.07 -16.30 27.71
CA LYS A 3 9.60 -16.22 27.63
C LYS A 3 9.22 -15.32 26.46
N PHE A 4 8.51 -15.87 25.48
CA PHE A 4 8.02 -15.12 24.31
C PHE A 4 6.74 -14.32 24.58
N PHE A 5 6.07 -14.56 25.72
CA PHE A 5 4.79 -13.94 26.05
C PHE A 5 4.80 -13.34 27.46
N LEU A 6 4.38 -12.08 27.55
CA LEU A 6 4.18 -11.38 28.81
C LEU A 6 2.88 -11.87 29.46
N THR A 7 2.89 -11.98 30.78
CA THR A 7 1.66 -12.21 31.55
C THR A 7 0.80 -10.94 31.59
N LYS A 8 -0.51 -11.07 31.81
CA LYS A 8 -1.43 -9.91 31.87
C LYS A 8 -0.94 -8.82 32.84
N LYS A 9 -0.42 -9.21 34.01
CA LYS A 9 0.15 -8.30 34.99
C LYS A 9 1.37 -7.54 34.46
N GLN A 10 2.27 -8.24 33.75
CA GLN A 10 3.43 -7.60 33.14
C GLN A 10 3.04 -6.62 32.03
N ILE A 11 1.99 -6.92 31.27
CA ILE A 11 1.43 -6.01 30.26
C ILE A 11 0.87 -4.74 30.92
N GLU A 12 0.08 -4.90 32.00
CA GLU A 12 -0.48 -3.76 32.74
C GLU A 12 0.62 -2.89 33.37
N ASP A 13 1.65 -3.51 33.94
CA ASP A 13 2.80 -2.81 34.52
C ASP A 13 3.62 -2.06 33.45
N ASP A 14 3.83 -2.66 32.26
CA ASP A 14 4.52 -1.99 31.14
C ASP A 14 3.71 -0.83 30.57
N ILE A 15 2.38 -0.95 30.46
CA ILE A 15 1.51 0.15 30.02
C ILE A 15 1.59 1.32 30.99
N LYS A 16 1.50 1.05 32.30
CA LYS A 16 1.59 2.08 33.34
C LYS A 16 2.95 2.77 33.31
N ARG A 17 4.04 2.00 33.17
CA ARG A 17 5.39 2.55 33.01
C ARG A 17 5.51 3.41 31.75
N GLY A 18 4.90 2.99 30.64
CA GLY A 18 4.84 3.77 29.40
C GLY A 18 4.18 5.13 29.63
N GLN A 19 3.00 5.14 30.26
CA GLN A 19 2.27 6.38 30.59
C GLN A 19 3.08 7.31 31.50
N GLU A 20 3.73 6.78 32.54
CA GLU A 20 4.59 7.58 33.42
C GLU A 20 5.78 8.22 32.67
N LEU A 21 6.36 7.51 31.72
CA LEU A 21 7.47 8.03 30.91
C LEU A 21 7.00 9.13 29.94
N VAL A 22 5.74 9.07 29.50
CA VAL A 22 5.10 10.10 28.68
C VAL A 22 4.79 11.34 29.51
N GLU A 23 4.22 11.17 30.71
CA GLU A 23 3.98 12.28 31.66
C GLU A 23 5.27 12.99 32.08
N LYS A 24 6.35 12.23 32.29
CA LYS A 24 7.69 12.77 32.57
C LYS A 24 8.35 13.45 31.36
N GLY A 25 7.73 13.42 30.19
CA GLY A 25 8.26 13.98 28.95
C GLY A 25 9.50 13.25 28.41
N ILE A 26 9.81 12.06 28.94
CA ILE A 26 10.94 11.23 28.52
C ILE A 26 10.61 10.54 27.20
N ILE A 27 9.39 9.98 27.10
CA ILE A 27 8.83 9.47 25.86
C ILE A 27 7.92 10.54 25.29
N LYS A 28 8.31 11.15 24.18
CA LYS A 28 7.39 11.97 23.38
C LYS A 28 6.76 11.05 22.35
N GLU A 29 5.52 10.61 22.57
CA GLU A 29 4.79 9.70 21.66
C GLU A 29 4.67 10.24 20.22
N ASN A 30 4.88 11.54 20.06
CA ASN A 30 4.78 12.26 18.79
C ASN A 30 6.13 12.36 18.04
N VAL A 31 7.24 11.90 18.64
CA VAL A 31 8.57 12.04 18.06
C VAL A 31 8.97 10.71 17.41
N ILE A 32 8.98 10.71 16.07
CA ILE A 32 9.56 9.61 15.31
C ILE A 32 11.06 9.50 15.67
N PRO A 33 11.60 8.30 15.91
CA PRO A 33 13.04 8.13 16.09
C PRO A 33 13.84 8.63 14.87
N ASP A 34 14.93 9.37 15.07
CA ASP A 34 15.68 10.02 13.98
C ASP A 34 16.10 9.09 12.84
N TYR A 35 16.34 7.80 13.12
CA TYR A 35 16.68 6.81 12.10
C TYR A 35 15.50 6.44 11.17
N TRP A 36 14.25 6.62 11.60
CA TRP A 36 13.06 6.56 10.74
C TRP A 36 12.87 7.85 9.93
N CYS A 37 13.48 8.96 10.36
CA CYS A 37 13.49 10.26 9.70
C CYS A 37 14.66 10.48 8.75
N LYS A 38 15.60 9.53 8.66
CA LYS A 38 16.88 9.68 7.95
C LYS A 38 16.74 10.10 6.48
N ASP A 39 15.61 9.80 5.84
CA ASP A 39 15.33 10.07 4.44
C ASP A 39 14.31 11.21 4.19
N SER A 40 13.69 11.79 5.22
CA SER A 40 12.68 12.83 5.05
C SER A 40 13.31 14.22 5.06
N ASN A 41 13.34 14.89 3.91
CA ASN A 41 13.87 16.25 3.78
C ASN A 41 12.77 17.29 4.10
N PRO A 42 12.93 18.12 5.15
CA PRO A 42 11.92 19.10 5.57
C PRO A 42 11.73 20.25 4.56
N ASN A 43 12.66 20.43 3.63
CA ASN A 43 12.59 21.46 2.58
C ASN A 43 11.76 21.02 1.35
N LEU A 44 11.11 19.85 1.39
CA LEU A 44 10.30 19.36 0.28
C LEU A 44 8.96 20.10 0.20
N SER A 45 8.62 20.60 -0.98
CA SER A 45 7.39 21.35 -1.20
C SER A 45 6.17 20.42 -1.17
N LYS A 46 5.20 20.72 -0.31
CA LYS A 46 3.91 20.01 -0.25
C LYS A 46 3.18 20.03 -1.59
N GLN A 47 3.26 21.13 -2.34
CA GLN A 47 2.61 21.24 -3.64
C GLN A 47 3.18 20.22 -4.63
N LYS A 48 4.51 20.04 -4.67
CA LYS A 48 5.15 19.04 -5.53
C LYS A 48 4.72 17.61 -5.18
N VAL A 49 4.57 17.30 -3.89
CA VAL A 49 4.05 16.00 -3.43
C VAL A 49 2.63 15.76 -3.97
N ILE A 50 1.75 16.76 -3.88
CA ILE A 50 0.37 16.65 -4.37
C ILE A 50 0.35 16.46 -5.89
N TYR A 51 1.11 17.26 -6.64
CA TYR A 51 1.25 17.11 -8.08
C TYR A 51 1.76 15.71 -8.46
N TYR A 52 2.81 15.23 -7.80
CA TYR A 52 3.32 13.89 -8.05
C TYR A 52 2.33 12.81 -7.63
N SER A 53 1.54 13.00 -6.58
CA SER A 53 0.55 11.99 -6.16
C SER A 53 -0.60 11.90 -7.16
N ILE A 54 -1.07 13.03 -7.70
CA ILE A 54 -2.14 13.07 -8.70
C ILE A 54 -1.66 12.54 -10.06
N PHE A 55 -0.51 12.97 -10.58
CA PHE A 55 -0.13 12.59 -11.95
C PHE A 55 0.72 11.31 -12.01
N LEU A 56 1.52 11.07 -10.97
CA LEU A 56 2.55 10.03 -10.97
C LEU A 56 2.51 9.14 -9.71
N GLY A 57 1.46 9.26 -8.90
CA GLY A 57 1.35 8.57 -7.62
C GLY A 57 1.12 7.08 -7.79
N PHE A 58 0.59 6.68 -8.95
CA PHE A 58 0.46 5.28 -9.33
C PHE A 58 1.82 4.61 -9.58
N PHE A 59 2.82 5.38 -10.05
CA PHE A 59 4.21 4.92 -10.20
C PHE A 59 5.02 5.03 -8.89
N GLY A 60 4.42 5.57 -7.82
CA GLY A 60 5.09 5.79 -6.53
C GLY A 60 6.09 6.94 -6.51
N ILE A 61 6.09 7.81 -7.53
CA ILE A 61 7.00 8.97 -7.63
C ILE A 61 6.79 9.95 -6.48
N ASP A 62 5.55 10.08 -5.98
CA ASP A 62 5.22 10.85 -4.78
C ASP A 62 5.95 10.34 -3.52
N ARG A 63 6.09 9.02 -3.37
CA ARG A 63 6.79 8.38 -2.26
C ARG A 63 8.30 8.44 -2.42
N PHE A 64 8.82 8.29 -3.64
CA PHE A 64 10.25 8.49 -3.92
C PHE A 64 10.68 9.93 -3.66
N TYR A 65 9.86 10.92 -4.01
CA TYR A 65 10.13 12.34 -3.72
C TYR A 65 10.21 12.61 -2.22
N LEU A 66 9.43 11.90 -1.40
CA LEU A 66 9.46 11.98 0.06
C LEU A 66 10.60 11.16 0.70
N GLY A 67 11.48 10.52 -0.09
CA GLY A 67 12.53 9.64 0.41
C GLY A 67 12.05 8.26 0.88
N LYS A 68 10.74 7.97 0.78
CA LYS A 68 10.14 6.71 1.21
C LYS A 68 10.32 5.61 0.16
N LYS A 69 11.55 5.13 -0.01
CA LYS A 69 11.95 4.19 -1.08
C LYS A 69 11.15 2.89 -1.06
N ILE A 70 10.98 2.25 0.10
CA ILE A 70 10.24 0.99 0.23
C ILE A 70 8.80 1.18 -0.24
N SER A 71 8.13 2.24 0.24
CA SER A 71 6.74 2.54 -0.16
C SER A 71 6.61 2.84 -1.66
N GLY A 72 7.59 3.54 -2.25
CA GLY A 72 7.65 3.77 -3.70
C GLY A 72 7.80 2.47 -4.48
N VAL A 73 8.72 1.59 -4.07
CA VAL A 73 8.94 0.27 -4.69
C VAL A 73 7.70 -0.61 -4.57
N THR A 74 7.01 -0.60 -3.43
CA THR A 74 5.75 -1.36 -3.25
C THR A 74 4.70 -0.93 -4.26
N LYS A 75 4.51 0.39 -4.47
CA LYS A 75 3.57 0.91 -5.48
C LYS A 75 3.94 0.45 -6.90
N LEU A 76 5.22 0.52 -7.25
CA LEU A 76 5.71 0.10 -8.57
C LEU A 76 5.48 -1.40 -8.80
N MET A 77 5.80 -2.25 -7.81
CA MET A 77 5.55 -3.69 -7.89
C MET A 77 4.06 -4.00 -8.04
N PHE A 78 3.20 -3.29 -7.32
CA PHE A 78 1.75 -3.46 -7.43
C PHE A 78 1.24 -3.12 -8.83
N LEU A 79 1.73 -2.02 -9.42
CA LEU A 79 1.44 -1.64 -10.80
C LEU A 79 1.92 -2.72 -11.79
N CYS A 80 3.14 -3.25 -11.64
CA CYS A 80 3.66 -4.30 -12.52
C CYS A 80 2.81 -5.58 -12.45
N VAL A 81 2.49 -6.04 -11.24
CA VAL A 81 1.67 -7.25 -11.04
C VAL A 81 0.29 -7.07 -11.65
N ILE A 82 -0.38 -5.94 -11.42
CA ILE A 82 -1.70 -5.68 -12.01
C ILE A 82 -1.64 -5.69 -13.54
N ASN A 83 -0.65 -5.03 -14.16
CA ASN A 83 -0.54 -5.00 -15.62
C ASN A 83 -0.28 -6.39 -16.22
N ILE A 84 0.56 -7.21 -15.59
CA ILE A 84 0.80 -8.60 -16.03
C ILE A 84 -0.50 -9.41 -15.94
N LEU A 85 -1.23 -9.31 -14.83
CA LEU A 85 -2.49 -10.03 -14.65
C LEU A 85 -3.56 -9.58 -15.67
N VAL A 86 -3.67 -8.27 -15.93
CA VAL A 86 -4.59 -7.73 -16.95
C VAL A 86 -4.18 -8.17 -18.36
N GLY A 87 -2.88 -8.15 -18.69
CA GLY A 87 -2.38 -8.59 -19.98
C GLY A 87 -2.64 -10.09 -20.23
N LEU A 88 -2.37 -10.93 -19.24
CA LEU A 88 -2.70 -12.36 -19.28
C LEU A 88 -4.21 -12.55 -19.45
N TRP A 89 -5.02 -11.80 -18.71
CA TRP A 89 -6.47 -11.85 -18.82
C TRP A 89 -6.96 -11.55 -20.25
N ILE A 90 -6.50 -10.45 -20.85
CA ILE A 90 -6.86 -10.07 -22.22
C ILE A 90 -6.44 -11.17 -23.20
N TYR A 91 -5.21 -11.68 -23.06
CA TYR A 91 -4.69 -12.74 -23.92
C TYR A 91 -5.56 -14.02 -23.85
N TYR A 92 -5.90 -14.47 -22.64
CA TYR A 92 -6.78 -15.62 -22.45
C TYR A 92 -8.18 -15.37 -23.02
N PHE A 93 -8.74 -14.19 -22.78
CA PHE A 93 -10.08 -13.83 -23.26
C PHE A 93 -10.16 -13.83 -24.79
N VAL A 94 -9.18 -13.22 -25.47
CA VAL A 94 -9.11 -13.20 -26.93
C VAL A 94 -8.90 -14.60 -27.50
N SER A 95 -7.99 -15.38 -26.90
CA SER A 95 -7.71 -16.76 -27.31
C SER A 95 -8.94 -17.67 -27.17
N TYR A 96 -9.71 -17.49 -26.09
CA TYR A 96 -10.96 -18.21 -25.88
C TYR A 96 -12.00 -17.90 -26.97
N LYS A 97 -12.20 -16.62 -27.29
CA LYS A 97 -13.18 -16.21 -28.31
C LYS A 97 -12.84 -16.75 -29.70
N ASN A 98 -11.56 -16.91 -30.00
CA ASN A 98 -11.07 -17.44 -31.29
C ASN A 98 -10.99 -18.98 -31.34
N ALA A 99 -11.20 -19.68 -30.22
CA ALA A 99 -11.13 -21.13 -30.19
C ALA A 99 -12.40 -21.74 -30.82
N ASN A 100 -12.24 -22.41 -31.96
CA ASN A 100 -13.31 -23.15 -32.61
C ASN A 100 -13.41 -24.55 -31.98
N MET A 101 -14.15 -24.66 -30.87
CA MET A 101 -14.22 -25.90 -30.08
C MET A 101 -15.44 -26.74 -30.41
N ASN A 102 -15.20 -27.98 -30.84
CA ASN A 102 -16.24 -28.94 -31.22
C ASN A 102 -16.68 -29.87 -30.06
N ASN A 103 -16.03 -29.80 -28.89
CA ASN A 103 -16.34 -30.64 -27.73
C ASN A 103 -17.09 -29.84 -26.66
N GLU A 104 -18.34 -30.23 -26.37
CA GLU A 104 -19.22 -29.53 -25.41
C GLU A 104 -18.70 -29.55 -23.97
N ALA A 105 -18.14 -30.67 -23.49
CA ALA A 105 -17.62 -30.78 -22.13
C ALA A 105 -16.39 -29.89 -21.91
N LEU A 106 -15.54 -29.77 -22.94
CA LEU A 106 -14.40 -28.87 -22.94
C LEU A 106 -14.85 -27.40 -22.97
N LYS A 107 -15.91 -27.09 -23.73
CA LYS A 107 -16.48 -25.75 -23.82
C LYS A 107 -17.03 -25.26 -22.48
N ASP A 108 -17.74 -26.11 -21.74
CA ASP A 108 -18.28 -25.75 -20.42
C ASP A 108 -17.17 -25.51 -19.39
N THR A 109 -16.18 -26.41 -19.34
CA THR A 109 -15.01 -26.28 -18.43
C THR A 109 -14.24 -24.97 -18.68
N ILE A 110 -13.99 -24.63 -19.94
CA ILE A 110 -13.28 -23.40 -20.31
C ILE A 110 -14.16 -22.16 -20.11
N THR A 111 -15.48 -22.26 -20.30
CA THR A 111 -16.42 -21.17 -19.99
C THR A 111 -16.35 -20.81 -18.51
N GLN A 112 -16.39 -21.81 -17.61
CA GLN A 112 -16.27 -21.57 -16.18
C GLN A 112 -14.93 -20.96 -15.79
N MET A 113 -13.81 -21.48 -16.34
CA MET A 113 -12.49 -20.89 -16.12
C MET A 113 -12.42 -19.44 -16.62
N THR A 114 -13.01 -19.13 -17.77
CA THR A 114 -13.03 -17.78 -18.34
C THR A 114 -13.82 -16.82 -17.47
N ILE A 115 -14.97 -17.24 -16.92
CA ILE A 115 -15.76 -16.43 -15.98
C ILE A 115 -14.94 -16.13 -14.72
N LEU A 116 -14.31 -17.15 -14.12
CA LEU A 116 -13.49 -17.02 -12.91
C LEU A 116 -12.30 -16.07 -13.13
N ILE A 117 -11.61 -16.24 -14.26
CA ILE A 117 -10.48 -15.40 -14.67
C ILE A 117 -10.94 -13.98 -15.01
N SER A 118 -12.19 -13.76 -15.41
CA SER A 118 -12.74 -12.42 -15.71
C SER A 118 -13.18 -11.61 -14.52
N ILE A 119 -13.44 -12.25 -13.38
CA ILE A 119 -13.81 -11.55 -12.14
C ILE A 119 -12.57 -11.03 -11.41
N PHE A 120 -11.42 -11.70 -11.57
CA PHE A 120 -10.20 -11.41 -10.80
C PHE A 120 -9.58 -10.03 -11.13
N PRO A 121 -9.33 -9.65 -12.40
CA PRO A 121 -8.70 -8.36 -12.73
C PRO A 121 -9.51 -7.13 -12.28
N PRO A 122 -10.84 -7.07 -12.45
CA PRO A 122 -11.65 -5.96 -11.93
C PRO A 122 -11.50 -5.76 -10.42
N ILE A 123 -11.39 -6.85 -9.64
CA ILE A 123 -11.19 -6.77 -8.19
C ILE A 123 -9.83 -6.12 -7.89
N PHE A 124 -8.75 -6.57 -8.54
CA PHE A 124 -7.42 -6.01 -8.33
C PHE A 124 -7.32 -4.54 -8.77
N ILE A 125 -7.95 -4.18 -9.89
CA ILE A 125 -8.02 -2.79 -10.36
C ILE A 125 -8.79 -1.93 -9.34
N THR A 126 -9.91 -2.43 -8.82
CA THR A 126 -10.71 -1.70 -7.82
C THR A 126 -9.92 -1.50 -6.51
N ILE A 127 -9.18 -2.52 -6.06
CA ILE A 127 -8.31 -2.42 -4.89
C ILE A 127 -7.17 -1.42 -5.13
N GLY A 128 -6.52 -1.47 -6.30
CA GLY A 128 -5.46 -0.52 -6.65
C GLY A 128 -5.95 0.92 -6.74
N LEU A 129 -7.09 1.15 -7.38
CA LEU A 129 -7.72 2.48 -7.48
C LEU A 129 -8.17 3.00 -6.12
N SER A 130 -8.80 2.17 -5.29
CA SER A 130 -9.22 2.59 -3.95
C SER A 130 -8.02 2.96 -3.08
N TYR A 131 -6.94 2.19 -3.11
CA TYR A 131 -5.68 2.54 -2.43
C TYR A 131 -5.13 3.88 -2.93
N TYR A 132 -5.15 4.11 -4.24
CA TYR A 132 -4.69 5.35 -4.86
C TYR A 132 -5.53 6.58 -4.44
N PHE A 133 -6.86 6.47 -4.46
CA PHE A 133 -7.75 7.56 -4.02
C PHE A 133 -7.62 7.86 -2.53
N VAL A 134 -7.43 6.83 -1.70
CA VAL A 134 -7.14 7.01 -0.26
C VAL A 134 -5.84 7.78 -0.06
N ASP A 135 -4.81 7.51 -0.88
CA ASP A 135 -3.54 8.23 -0.82
C ASP A 135 -3.68 9.70 -1.24
N ILE A 136 -4.43 10.01 -2.31
CA ILE A 136 -4.75 11.40 -2.71
C ILE A 136 -5.51 12.11 -1.60
N TYR A 137 -6.55 11.48 -1.05
CA TYR A 137 -7.35 12.05 0.02
C TYR A 137 -6.47 12.40 1.23
N HIS A 138 -5.57 11.51 1.62
CA HIS A 138 -4.58 11.79 2.66
C HIS A 138 -3.58 12.88 2.26
N ALA A 139 -3.15 12.96 1.00
CA ALA A 139 -2.28 14.05 0.55
C ALA A 139 -2.96 15.42 0.70
N ILE A 140 -4.27 15.51 0.45
CA ILE A 140 -5.07 16.75 0.51
C ILE A 140 -5.43 17.13 1.95
N LYS A 141 -6.04 16.23 2.74
CA LYS A 141 -6.48 16.54 4.12
C LYS A 141 -5.32 16.75 5.10
N GLY A 142 -4.12 16.38 4.69
CA GLY A 142 -2.93 16.33 5.51
C GLY A 142 -2.46 14.88 5.58
N PRO A 143 -1.17 14.62 5.33
CA PRO A 143 -0.65 13.27 5.23
C PRO A 143 -1.07 12.48 6.46
N ARG A 144 -1.35 11.17 6.31
CA ARG A 144 -1.61 10.25 7.45
C ARG A 144 -0.56 10.43 8.57
N ASP A 145 0.63 10.82 8.14
CA ASP A 145 1.81 11.05 8.95
C ASP A 145 1.96 12.52 9.40
N LYS A 146 0.91 13.36 9.37
CA LYS A 146 1.04 14.81 9.67
C LYS A 146 1.53 15.07 11.10
N ASN A 147 1.16 14.20 12.03
CA ASN A 147 1.59 14.21 13.43
C ASN A 147 2.90 13.43 13.63
N PHE A 148 3.27 12.65 12.62
CA PHE A 148 4.51 11.89 12.50
C PHE A 148 5.41 12.57 11.47
N LYS A 149 5.40 13.91 11.45
CA LYS A 149 6.37 14.64 10.65
C LYS A 149 7.66 14.63 11.44
N CYS A 150 8.74 14.30 10.75
CA CYS A 150 10.05 14.77 11.14
C CYS A 150 9.98 16.30 10.98
N VAL A 151 9.55 16.98 12.05
CA VAL A 151 9.63 18.42 12.17
C VAL A 151 11.08 18.69 12.53
N LEU A 152 11.85 19.23 11.58
CA LEU A 152 12.86 20.21 11.95
C LEU A 152 12.11 21.53 12.16
#